data_AF-A0A7V4M795-F1
#
_entry.id   AF-A0A7V4M795-F1
#
_cell.length_a   1.000
_cell.length_b   1.000
_cell.length_c   1.000
_cell.angle_alpha   90.00
_cell.angle_beta   90.00
_cell.angle_gamma   90.00
#
_symmetry.space_group_name_H-M   'P 1'
#
loop_
_entity.id
_entity.type
_entity.pdbx_description
1 polymer ?
#
loop_
_entity_poly.entity_id
_entity_poly.type
_entity_poly.pdbx_seq_one_letter_code
_entity_poly.pdbx_strand_id
1 'polypeptide(L)' 'MSDTNAEGRQGGPLNPQALRLEDLARILSASGPRPVTVEMPQADIDDGAPTNADGTINLLEYARWLISEMLRGSD' A
#
# COMPACT_ATOMS: atom_id res chain seq x y z
N MET A 1 -1.85 -18.85 -10.73
CA MET A 1 -1.91 -17.41 -11.05
C MET A 1 -3.06 -16.89 -10.21
N SER A 2 -2.73 -16.23 -9.09
CA SER A 2 -3.72 -15.79 -8.12
C SER A 2 -4.32 -14.48 -8.59
N ASP A 3 -5.41 -14.56 -9.33
CA ASP A 3 -6.28 -13.41 -9.62
C ASP A 3 -7.05 -13.06 -8.34
N THR A 4 -6.64 -12.02 -7.61
CA THR A 4 -7.54 -11.10 -6.88
C THR A 4 -6.75 -9.83 -6.54
N ASN A 5 -6.56 -8.98 -7.54
CA ASN A 5 -6.41 -7.54 -7.32
C ASN A 5 -7.84 -6.99 -7.37
N ALA A 6 -8.52 -6.98 -6.22
CA ALA A 6 -9.97 -6.82 -6.11
C ALA A 6 -10.50 -5.64 -6.96
N GLU A 7 -11.29 -6.03 -7.95
CA GLU A 7 -11.66 -5.30 -9.15
C GLU A 7 -12.25 -3.91 -8.89
N GLY A 8 -11.74 -2.92 -9.64
CA GLY A 8 -12.53 -1.93 -10.36
C GLY A 8 -13.52 -1.11 -9.52
N ARG A 9 -13.03 -0.04 -8.90
CA ARG A 9 -13.78 1.12 -8.36
C ARG A 9 -15.18 0.81 -7.82
N GLN A 10 -15.26 0.34 -6.57
CA GLN A 10 -16.50 0.32 -5.79
C GLN A 10 -16.39 1.30 -4.62
N GLY A 11 -17.24 2.33 -4.65
CA GLY A 11 -17.28 3.50 -3.76
C GLY A 11 -17.94 3.22 -2.41
N GLY A 12 -17.28 2.40 -1.59
CA GLY A 12 -17.52 2.34 -0.15
C GLY A 12 -16.62 3.32 0.62
N PRO A 13 -16.94 3.66 1.87
CA PRO A 13 -16.07 4.47 2.72
C PRO A 13 -14.69 3.82 2.86
N LEU A 14 -13.63 4.63 2.77
CA LEU A 14 -12.26 4.17 2.97
C LEU A 14 -12.07 3.72 4.42
N ASN A 15 -11.49 2.53 4.60
CA ASN A 15 -11.04 2.05 5.90
C ASN A 15 -9.50 2.11 5.94
N PRO A 16 -8.87 2.98 6.74
CA PRO A 16 -7.41 3.08 6.81
C PRO A 16 -6.73 1.81 7.34
N GLN A 17 -7.48 0.91 7.99
CA GLN A 17 -6.97 -0.37 8.47
C GLN A 17 -7.08 -1.49 7.42
N ALA A 18 -7.81 -1.26 6.32
CA ALA A 18 -8.07 -2.26 5.28
C ALA A 18 -8.20 -1.57 3.91
N LEU A 19 -7.10 -1.00 3.42
CA LEU A 19 -7.02 -0.35 2.13
C LEU A 19 -6.75 -1.36 1.01
N ARG A 20 -7.44 -1.21 -0.10
CA ARG A 20 -7.02 -1.85 -1.36
C ARG A 20 -5.73 -1.19 -1.84
N LEU A 21 -4.92 -1.95 -2.58
CA LEU A 21 -3.66 -1.48 -3.16
C LEU A 21 -3.84 -0.20 -4.00
N GLU A 22 -4.89 -0.15 -4.83
CA GLU A 22 -5.21 1.04 -5.63
C GLU A 22 -5.54 2.27 -4.78
N ASP A 23 -6.24 2.08 -3.67
CA ASP A 23 -6.66 3.17 -2.81
C ASP A 23 -5.47 3.71 -2.01
N LEU A 24 -4.55 2.82 -1.60
CA LEU A 24 -3.28 3.23 -1.02
C LEU A 24 -2.47 4.09 -2.01
N ALA A 25 -2.26 3.62 -3.24
CA ALA A 25 -1.52 4.38 -4.26
C ALA A 25 -2.15 5.76 -4.53
N ARG A 26 -3.49 5.83 -4.58
CA ARG A 26 -4.23 7.10 -4.70
C ARG A 26 -4.00 8.02 -3.51
N ILE A 27 -4.09 7.51 -2.28
CA ILE A 27 -3.87 8.30 -1.06
C ILE A 27 -2.42 8.83 -1.03
N LEU A 28 -1.44 7.98 -1.29
CA LEU A 28 -0.02 8.36 -1.29
C LEU A 28 0.28 9.40 -2.37
N SER A 29 -0.25 9.22 -3.58
CA SER A 29 -0.15 10.21 -4.67
C SER A 29 -0.72 11.57 -4.29
N ALA A 30 -1.86 11.59 -3.58
CA ALA A 30 -2.49 12.83 -3.13
C ALA A 30 -1.76 13.50 -1.95
N SER A 31 -0.92 12.75 -1.23
CA SER A 31 -0.24 13.21 -0.02
C SER A 31 1.13 13.85 -0.28
N GLY A 32 1.68 13.70 -1.50
CA GLY A 32 3.03 14.15 -1.82
C GLY A 32 3.17 14.76 -3.22
N PRO A 33 4.32 15.38 -3.52
CA PRO A 33 4.55 16.04 -4.81
C PRO A 33 4.82 15.06 -5.96
N ARG A 34 5.11 13.79 -5.67
CA ARG A 34 5.42 12.75 -6.65
C ARG A 34 4.24 11.77 -6.77
N PRO A 35 3.77 11.47 -7.99
CA PRO A 35 2.75 10.45 -8.17
C PRO A 35 3.29 9.09 -7.73
N VAL A 36 2.42 8.31 -7.10
CA VAL A 36 2.66 6.94 -6.67
C VAL A 36 1.76 6.02 -7.49
N THR A 37 2.36 5.13 -8.29
CA THR A 37 1.60 4.15 -9.07
C THR A 37 1.33 2.89 -8.25
N VAL A 38 0.41 2.04 -8.70
CA VAL A 38 0.05 0.80 -7.98
C VAL A 38 1.22 -0.18 -7.89
N GLU A 39 2.09 -0.16 -8.90
CA GLU A 39 3.28 -1.00 -8.98
C GLU A 39 4.30 -0.68 -7.89
N MET A 40 4.31 0.56 -7.37
CA MET A 40 5.23 0.95 -6.30
C MET A 40 4.88 0.27 -4.97
N PRO A 41 3.66 0.40 -4.41
CA PRO A 41 3.29 -0.40 -3.23
C PRO A 41 3.29 -1.91 -3.47
N GLN A 42 3.09 -2.38 -4.72
CA GLN A 42 3.24 -3.81 -5.03
C GLN A 42 4.70 -4.27 -4.84
N ALA A 43 5.67 -3.49 -5.33
CA ALA A 43 7.08 -3.79 -5.13
C ALA A 43 7.44 -3.80 -3.64
N ASP A 44 6.92 -2.85 -2.85
CA ASP A 44 7.12 -2.84 -1.40
C ASP A 44 6.58 -4.13 -0.74
N ILE A 45 5.43 -4.64 -1.19
CA ILE A 45 4.86 -5.92 -0.71
C ILE A 45 5.78 -7.09 -1.10
N ASP A 46 6.28 -7.09 -2.33
CA ASP A 46 7.22 -8.12 -2.80
C ASP A 46 8.54 -8.09 -2.00
N ASP A 47 8.94 -6.91 -1.52
CA ASP A 47 10.07 -6.67 -0.61
C ASP A 47 9.76 -6.93 0.87
N GLY A 48 8.51 -7.30 1.21
CA GLY A 48 8.10 -7.75 2.53
C GLY A 48 7.30 -6.74 3.36
N ALA A 49 6.71 -5.72 2.74
CA ALA A 49 5.75 -4.85 3.42
C ALA A 49 4.55 -5.65 3.94
N PRO A 50 4.05 -5.35 5.16
CA PRO A 50 3.00 -6.13 5.79
C PRO A 50 1.65 -5.94 5.09
N THR A 51 0.95 -7.05 4.83
CA THR A 51 -0.44 -7.07 4.39
C THR A 51 -1.33 -7.74 5.42
N ASN A 52 -2.61 -7.37 5.43
CA ASN A 52 -3.64 -8.08 6.19
C ASN A 52 -3.84 -9.49 5.59
N ALA A 53 -4.49 -10.38 6.36
CA ALA A 53 -4.76 -11.75 5.94
C ALA A 53 -5.67 -11.86 4.70
N ASP A 54 -6.47 -10.82 4.43
CA ASP A 54 -7.35 -10.72 3.26
C ASP A 54 -6.69 -10.00 2.06
N GLY A 55 -5.40 -9.65 2.17
CA GLY A 55 -4.65 -8.95 1.12
C GLY A 55 -4.84 -7.43 1.11
N THR A 56 -5.66 -6.86 2.01
CA THR A 56 -5.72 -5.41 2.18
C THR A 56 -4.52 -4.89 2.99
N ILE A 57 -4.37 -3.56 3.05
CA ILE A 57 -3.21 -2.92 3.67
C ILE A 57 -3.68 -2.02 4.82
N ASN A 58 -3.07 -2.20 5.99
CA ASN A 58 -3.21 -1.27 7.09
C ASN A 58 -2.20 -0.12 6.90
N LEU A 59 -2.70 1.12 6.76
CA LEU A 59 -1.88 2.28 6.45
C LEU A 59 -0.81 2.56 7.51
N LEU A 60 -1.12 2.33 8.80
CA LEU A 60 -0.18 2.58 9.90
C LEU A 60 0.97 1.56 9.88
N GLU A 61 0.65 0.28 9.70
CA GLU A 61 1.67 -0.77 9.62
C GLU A 61 2.56 -0.60 8.39
N TYR A 62 1.97 -0.23 7.26
CA TYR A 62 2.72 0.07 6.04
C TYR A 62 3.64 1.29 6.22
N ALA A 63 3.16 2.39 6.83
CA ALA A 63 4.00 3.54 7.13
C ALA A 63 5.15 3.19 8.09
N ARG A 64 4.89 2.34 9.10
CA ARG A 64 5.92 1.85 10.02
C ARG A 64 6.99 1.05 9.28
N TRP A 65 6.59 0.19 8.33
CA TRP A 65 7.53 -0.54 7.48
C TRP A 65 8.36 0.40 6.61
N LEU A 66 7.74 1.38 5.94
CA LEU A 66 8.46 2.37 5.13
C LEU A 66 9.53 3.11 5.93
N ILE A 67 9.21 3.57 7.14
CA ILE A 67 10.17 4.23 8.02
C ILE A 67 11.33 3.27 8.36
N SER A 68 11.04 2.01 8.67
CA SER A 68 12.07 1.01 8.94
C SER A 68 12.98 0.79 7.72
N GLU A 69 12.42 0.76 6.51
CA GLU A 69 13.19 0.50 5.30
C GLU A 69 14.07 1.69 4.90
N MET A 70 13.58 2.92 5.09
CA MET A 70 14.40 4.12 4.95
C MET A 70 15.60 4.14 5.91
N LEU A 71 15.42 3.66 7.14
CA LEU A 71 16.50 3.56 8.12
C LEU A 71 17.49 2.45 7.78
N ARG A 72 17.03 1.33 7.18
CA ARG A 72 17.90 0.22 6.75
C ARG A 72 18.83 0.62 5.61
N GLY A 73 18.38 1.44 4.68
CA GLY A 73 19.19 1.92 3.54
C GLY A 73 20.16 3.07 3.87
N SER A 74 20.25 3.49 5.14
CA SER A 74 21.09 4.62 5.58
C SER A 74 22.47 4.21 6.12
N ASP A 75 22.90 2.96 5.90
CA ASP A 75 24.18 2.39 6.37
C ASP A 75 25.19 2.25 5.21
#